data_AF-A0A7S4DWE9-F1
#
_entry.id   AF-A0A7S4DWE9-F1
#
_cell.length_a   1.000
_cell.length_b   1.000
_cell.length_c   1.000
_cell.angle_alpha   90.00
_cell.angle_beta   90.00
_cell.angle_gamma   90.00
#
_symmetry.space_group_name_H-M   'P 1'
#
loop_
_entity.id
_entity.type
_entity.pdbx_description
1 polymer ?
#
loop_
_entity_poly.entity_id
_entity_poly.type
_entity_poly.pdbx_seq_one_letter_code
_entity_poly.pdbx_strand_id
1 'polypeptide(L)'
;RQEKEALEAVEDEQQDEALRQENLDLQQQQDRLHDEAKILADERRAQEGVAAKVTPKMMEESKQLLELFGIPYVEAPAEAEAQCAQLAQAGLVDGILTEDSDTFLFGGHTLYRNVFDEKKYVEKYSLGTIQRELGLSRQQLIDIA
;
A
#
# COMPACT_ATOMS: atom_id res chain seq x y z
N ARG A 1 49.83 14.72 -45.80
CA ARG A 1 49.93 14.14 -44.43
C ARG A 1 49.27 15.09 -43.44
N GLN A 2 49.73 16.33 -43.34
CA GLN A 2 49.10 17.40 -42.53
C GLN A 2 47.63 17.69 -42.90
N GLU A 3 47.28 17.70 -44.18
CA GLU A 3 45.89 17.96 -44.63
C GLU A 3 44.90 16.84 -44.27
N LYS A 4 45.40 15.59 -44.19
CA LYS A 4 44.58 14.43 -43.83
C LYS A 4 44.37 14.35 -42.32
N GLU A 5 45.41 14.65 -41.54
CA GLU A 5 45.33 14.77 -40.08
C GLU A 5 44.42 15.93 -39.64
N ALA A 6 44.40 17.03 -40.40
CA ALA A 6 43.49 18.16 -40.14
C ALA A 6 42.02 17.82 -40.43
N LEU A 7 41.73 17.05 -41.48
CA LEU A 7 40.36 16.59 -41.77
C LEU A 7 39.84 15.61 -40.71
N GLU A 8 40.68 14.67 -40.28
CA GLU A 8 40.35 13.65 -39.28
C GLU A 8 40.06 14.31 -37.90
N ALA A 9 40.82 15.34 -37.53
CA ALA A 9 40.56 16.12 -36.31
C ALA A 9 39.24 16.92 -36.35
N VAL A 10 38.84 17.44 -37.53
CA VAL A 10 37.56 18.15 -37.69
C VAL A 10 36.39 17.17 -37.63
N GLU A 11 36.52 15.96 -38.17
CA GLU A 11 35.50 14.92 -38.10
C GLU A 11 35.30 14.39 -36.66
N ASP A 12 36.40 14.22 -35.90
CA ASP A 12 36.35 13.83 -34.48
C ASP A 12 35.69 14.92 -33.61
N GLU A 13 36.02 16.20 -33.82
CA GLU A 13 35.38 17.32 -33.10
C GLU A 13 33.89 17.41 -33.41
N GLN A 14 33.48 17.19 -34.67
CA GLN A 14 32.06 17.17 -35.06
C GLN A 14 31.29 16.00 -34.44
N GLN A 15 31.91 14.82 -34.31
CA GLN A 15 31.31 13.67 -33.64
C GLN A 15 31.16 13.89 -32.13
N ASP A 16 32.17 14.47 -31.47
CA ASP A 16 32.13 14.80 -30.05
C ASP A 16 31.04 15.85 -29.74
N GLU A 17 30.86 16.84 -30.62
CA GLU A 17 29.83 17.85 -30.47
C GLU A 17 28.42 17.26 -30.66
N ALA A 18 28.24 16.34 -31.62
CA ALA A 18 27.00 15.61 -31.82
C ALA A 18 26.63 14.72 -30.63
N LEU A 19 27.60 13.99 -30.06
CA LEU A 19 27.42 13.16 -28.86
C LEU A 19 27.04 14.00 -27.64
N ARG A 20 27.63 15.20 -27.48
CA ARG A 20 27.26 16.13 -26.40
C ARG A 20 25.83 16.64 -26.56
N GLN A 21 25.43 16.97 -27.78
CA GLN A 21 24.07 17.40 -28.10
C GLN A 21 23.06 16.30 -27.74
N GLU A 22 23.32 15.05 -28.14
CA GLU A 22 22.45 13.90 -27.87
C GLU A 22 22.33 13.61 -26.37
N ASN A 23 23.44 13.65 -25.62
CA ASN A 23 23.41 13.47 -24.16
C ASN A 23 22.63 14.58 -23.45
N LEU A 24 22.73 15.82 -23.94
CA LEU A 24 21.97 16.95 -23.39
C LEU A 24 20.45 16.76 -23.63
N ASP A 25 20.07 16.30 -24.82
CA ASP A 25 18.67 16.04 -25.16
C ASP A 25 18.10 14.88 -24.32
N LEU A 26 18.87 13.81 -24.11
CA LEU A 26 18.50 12.69 -23.25
C LEU A 26 18.30 13.13 -21.80
N GLN A 27 19.19 13.98 -21.27
CA GLN A 27 19.04 14.53 -19.92
C GLN A 27 17.77 15.38 -19.81
N GLN A 28 17.51 16.25 -20.79
CA GLN A 28 16.27 17.05 -20.82
C GLN A 28 15.01 16.19 -20.94
N GLN A 29 15.08 15.04 -21.62
CA GLN A 29 13.96 14.08 -21.67
C GLN A 29 13.78 13.36 -20.33
N GLN A 30 14.87 12.98 -19.66
CA GLN A 30 14.82 12.36 -18.34
C GLN A 30 14.23 13.29 -17.29
N ASP A 31 14.63 14.57 -17.28
CA ASP A 31 14.10 15.58 -16.36
C ASP A 31 12.60 15.80 -16.57
N ARG A 32 12.17 15.90 -17.84
CA ARG A 32 10.74 16.02 -18.19
C ARG A 32 9.92 14.82 -17.72
N LEU A 33 10.41 13.60 -17.95
CA LEU A 33 9.74 12.38 -17.50
C LEU A 33 9.69 12.30 -15.97
N HIS A 34 10.73 12.76 -15.28
CA HIS A 34 10.77 12.79 -13.83
C HIS A 34 9.77 13.78 -13.24
N ASP A 35 9.66 14.97 -13.83
CA ASP A 35 8.67 15.97 -13.43
C ASP A 35 7.23 15.49 -13.69
N GLU A 36 6.99 14.88 -14.86
CA GLU A 36 5.69 14.30 -15.20
C GLU A 36 5.31 13.14 -14.25
N ALA A 37 6.25 12.26 -13.93
CA ALA A 37 6.04 11.18 -12.96
C ALA A 37 5.72 11.72 -11.55
N LYS A 38 6.35 12.83 -11.15
CA LYS A 38 6.09 13.48 -9.87
C LYS A 38 4.70 14.12 -9.82
N ILE A 39 4.29 14.82 -10.89
CA ILE A 39 2.95 15.39 -11.02
C ILE A 39 1.90 14.29 -10.94
N LEU A 40 2.07 13.21 -11.70
CA LEU A 40 1.16 12.06 -11.68
C LEU A 40 1.09 11.39 -10.30
N ALA A 41 2.21 11.29 -9.58
CA ALA A 41 2.24 10.74 -8.22
C ALA A 41 1.49 11.63 -7.22
N ASP A 42 1.65 12.94 -7.32
CA ASP A 42 0.96 13.91 -6.45
C ASP A 42 -0.54 13.98 -6.79
N GLU A 43 -0.92 13.91 -8.07
CA GLU A 43 -2.33 13.78 -8.50
C GLU A 43 -2.97 12.49 -7.99
N ARG A 44 -2.24 11.37 -8.03
CA ARG A 44 -2.72 10.08 -7.50
C ARG A 44 -2.96 10.16 -5.99
N ARG A 45 -2.02 10.75 -5.23
CA ARG A 45 -2.19 10.99 -3.79
C ARG A 45 -3.38 11.91 -3.48
N ALA A 46 -3.59 12.93 -4.31
CA ALA A 46 -4.73 13.84 -4.16
C ALA A 46 -6.06 13.12 -4.45
N GLN A 47 -6.13 12.28 -5.48
CA GLN A 47 -7.31 11.48 -5.80
C GLN A 47 -7.60 10.41 -4.73
N GLU A 48 -6.57 9.75 -4.22
CA GLU A 48 -6.68 8.81 -3.08
C GLU A 48 -7.20 9.52 -1.82
N GLY A 49 -6.75 10.75 -1.55
CA GLY A 49 -7.21 11.55 -0.40
C GLY A 49 -8.68 12.00 -0.47
N VAL A 50 -9.25 12.14 -1.67
CA VAL A 50 -10.68 12.51 -1.85
C VAL A 50 -11.58 11.28 -1.74
N ALA A 51 -11.12 10.10 -2.15
CA ALA A 51 -11.85 8.84 -1.96
C ALA A 51 -11.81 8.31 -0.51
N ALA A 52 -10.85 8.76 0.31
CA ALA A 52 -10.57 8.19 1.63
C ALA A 52 -11.27 8.88 2.83
N LYS A 53 -11.97 10.01 2.65
CA LYS A 53 -12.53 10.75 3.80
C LYS A 53 -13.95 10.30 4.14
N VAL A 54 -14.06 9.29 5.00
CA VAL A 54 -15.32 8.88 5.62
C VAL A 54 -15.95 10.09 6.31
N THR A 55 -17.17 10.44 5.90
CA THR A 55 -17.89 11.57 6.52
C THR A 55 -18.67 11.12 7.75
N PRO A 56 -18.88 11.99 8.76
CA PRO A 56 -19.72 11.65 9.91
C PRO A 56 -21.13 11.19 9.52
N LYS A 57 -21.67 11.74 8.44
CA LYS A 57 -22.98 11.36 7.91
C LYS A 57 -22.98 9.92 7.38
N MET A 58 -21.97 9.50 6.63
CA MET A 58 -21.86 8.12 6.13
C MET A 58 -21.76 7.11 7.27
N MET A 59 -21.02 7.45 8.34
CA MET A 59 -20.93 6.64 9.54
C MET A 59 -22.30 6.47 10.21
N GLU A 60 -23.05 7.56 10.38
CA GLU A 60 -24.39 7.54 10.97
C GLU A 60 -25.38 6.72 10.13
N GLU A 61 -25.40 6.92 8.82
CA GLU A 61 -26.26 6.14 7.90
C GLU A 61 -25.92 4.64 7.94
N SER A 62 -24.64 4.29 8.09
CA SER A 62 -24.20 2.90 8.22
C SER A 62 -24.65 2.27 9.54
N LYS A 63 -24.56 3.00 10.66
CA LYS A 63 -25.05 2.55 11.97
C LYS A 63 -26.57 2.31 11.95
N GLN A 64 -27.32 3.25 11.38
CA GLN A 64 -28.78 3.11 11.23
C GLN A 64 -29.14 1.88 10.39
N LEU A 65 -28.39 1.61 9.33
CA LEU A 65 -28.59 0.41 8.52
C LEU A 65 -28.39 -0.86 9.35
N LEU A 66 -27.30 -0.95 10.12
CA LEU A 66 -27.03 -2.09 11.00
C LEU A 66 -28.15 -2.31 12.02
N GLU A 67 -28.68 -1.23 12.62
CA GLU A 67 -29.82 -1.29 13.54
C GLU A 67 -31.08 -1.82 12.88
N LEU A 68 -31.39 -1.37 11.65
CA LEU A 68 -32.54 -1.86 10.88
C LEU A 68 -32.45 -3.35 10.56
N PHE A 69 -31.25 -3.87 10.33
CA PHE A 69 -30.99 -5.30 10.11
C PHE A 69 -30.86 -6.10 11.42
N GLY A 70 -30.90 -5.45 12.58
CA GLY A 70 -30.73 -6.09 13.89
C GLY A 70 -29.31 -6.60 14.14
N ILE A 71 -28.31 -6.04 13.46
CA ILE A 71 -26.90 -6.41 13.60
C ILE A 71 -26.28 -5.54 14.70
N PRO A 72 -25.78 -6.12 15.81
CA PRO A 72 -25.15 -5.35 16.87
C PRO A 72 -23.81 -4.79 16.39
N TYR A 73 -23.50 -3.57 16.81
CA TYR A 73 -22.21 -2.93 16.60
C TYR A 73 -21.67 -2.35 17.90
N VAL A 74 -20.36 -2.13 17.94
CA VAL A 74 -19.67 -1.44 19.02
C VAL A 74 -18.78 -0.36 18.42
N GLU A 75 -18.70 0.78 19.10
CA GLU A 75 -17.78 1.85 18.72
C GLU A 75 -16.46 1.66 19.46
N ALA A 76 -15.39 1.44 18.70
CA ALA A 76 -14.05 1.37 19.26
C ALA A 76 -13.63 2.75 19.77
N PRO A 77 -12.91 2.85 20.91
CA PRO A 77 -12.39 4.12 21.41
C PRO A 77 -11.29 4.71 20.51
N ALA A 78 -10.65 3.86 19.70
CA ALA A 78 -9.62 4.23 18.74
C ALA A 78 -9.70 3.26 17.54
N GLU A 79 -8.72 2.37 17.36
CA GLU A 79 -8.67 1.45 16.23
C GLU A 79 -9.67 0.29 16.36
N ALA A 80 -10.44 0.06 15.29
CA ALA A 80 -11.42 -1.03 15.23
C ALA A 80 -10.73 -2.42 15.28
N GLU A 81 -9.59 -2.56 14.61
CA GLU A 81 -8.73 -3.76 14.61
C GLU A 81 -8.34 -4.17 16.04
N ALA A 82 -7.92 -3.18 16.83
CA ALA A 82 -7.50 -3.38 18.21
C ALA A 82 -8.68 -3.81 19.10
N GLN A 83 -9.84 -3.19 18.91
CA GLN A 83 -11.06 -3.56 19.63
C GLN A 83 -11.51 -4.99 19.29
N CYS A 84 -11.47 -5.38 18.01
CA CYS A 84 -11.77 -6.74 17.55
C CYS A 84 -10.79 -7.76 18.13
N ALA A 85 -9.49 -7.46 18.12
CA ALA A 85 -8.46 -8.31 18.75
C ALA A 85 -8.74 -8.52 20.24
N GLN A 86 -9.13 -7.46 20.96
CA GLN A 86 -9.48 -7.56 22.37
C GLN A 86 -10.73 -8.43 22.61
N LEU A 87 -11.77 -8.28 21.79
CA LEU A 87 -12.97 -9.13 21.87
C LEU A 87 -12.63 -10.61 21.63
N ALA A 88 -11.75 -10.89 20.68
CA ALA A 88 -11.29 -12.24 20.39
C ALA A 88 -10.49 -12.83 21.58
N GLN A 89 -9.56 -12.05 22.15
CA GLN A 89 -8.82 -12.44 23.36
C GLN A 89 -9.72 -12.67 24.58
N ALA A 90 -10.81 -11.91 24.70
CA ALA A 90 -11.80 -12.08 25.75
C ALA A 90 -12.71 -13.32 25.53
N GLY A 91 -12.59 -14.01 24.40
CA GLY A 91 -13.42 -15.17 24.05
C GLY A 91 -14.86 -14.80 23.69
N LEU A 92 -15.11 -13.54 23.31
CA LEU A 92 -16.44 -13.06 22.94
C LEU A 92 -16.76 -13.30 21.46
N VAL A 93 -15.73 -13.52 20.64
CA VAL A 93 -15.84 -13.83 19.20
C VAL A 93 -14.87 -14.94 18.81
N ASP A 94 -15.25 -15.76 17.83
CA ASP A 94 -14.43 -16.88 17.35
C ASP A 94 -13.33 -16.45 16.35
N GLY A 95 -13.47 -15.28 15.74
CA GLY A 95 -12.52 -14.75 14.78
C GLY A 95 -12.88 -13.37 14.28
N ILE A 96 -11.97 -12.79 13.51
CA ILE A 96 -12.04 -11.40 13.06
C ILE A 96 -12.06 -11.40 11.53
N LEU A 97 -12.98 -10.65 10.94
CA LEU A 97 -13.08 -10.46 9.50
C LEU A 97 -12.47 -9.10 9.17
N THR A 98 -11.32 -9.09 8.51
CA THR A 98 -10.62 -7.88 8.05
C THR A 98 -9.59 -8.25 7.00
N GLU A 99 -9.25 -7.30 6.14
CA GLU A 99 -8.15 -7.43 5.16
C GLU A 99 -6.80 -6.96 5.70
N ASP A 100 -6.80 -6.29 6.84
CA ASP A 100 -5.60 -5.76 7.47
C ASP A 100 -4.93 -6.82 8.37
N SER A 101 -3.61 -6.88 8.29
CA SER A 101 -2.81 -7.79 9.09
C SER A 101 -2.49 -7.26 10.49
N ASP A 102 -2.69 -5.96 10.73
CA ASP A 102 -2.36 -5.29 11.98
C ASP A 102 -3.12 -5.86 13.19
N THR A 103 -4.28 -6.49 12.94
CA THR A 103 -5.01 -7.29 13.92
C THR A 103 -4.13 -8.31 14.66
N PHE A 104 -3.15 -8.94 13.99
CA PHE A 104 -2.21 -9.85 14.67
C PHE A 104 -1.29 -9.12 15.65
N LEU A 105 -0.91 -7.88 15.34
CA LEU A 105 -0.08 -7.04 16.19
C LEU A 105 -0.84 -6.63 17.47
N PHE A 106 -2.15 -6.40 17.37
CA PHE A 106 -3.03 -6.20 18.55
C PHE A 106 -3.33 -7.50 19.31
N GLY A 107 -2.96 -8.64 18.73
CA GLY A 107 -3.05 -9.96 19.35
C GLY A 107 -4.35 -10.71 19.04
N GLY A 108 -4.99 -10.39 17.92
CA GLY A 108 -5.98 -11.27 17.31
C GLY A 108 -5.33 -12.60 16.91
N HIS A 109 -6.05 -13.70 17.12
CA HIS A 109 -5.51 -15.05 16.90
C HIS A 109 -6.04 -15.74 15.65
N THR A 110 -7.19 -15.33 15.13
CA THR A 110 -7.85 -15.95 13.97
C THR A 110 -8.47 -14.88 13.08
N LEU A 111 -8.01 -14.84 11.83
CA LEU A 111 -8.39 -13.85 10.83
C LEU A 111 -9.04 -14.53 9.64
N TYR A 112 -10.06 -13.90 9.07
CA TYR A 112 -10.73 -14.31 7.85
C TYR A 112 -10.66 -13.19 6.82
N ARG A 113 -10.07 -13.50 5.67
CA ARG A 113 -9.87 -12.58 4.54
C ARG A 113 -10.67 -13.03 3.32
N ASN A 114 -10.94 -12.07 2.43
CA ASN A 114 -11.70 -12.21 1.20
C ASN A 114 -13.15 -12.67 1.42
N VAL A 115 -13.78 -12.27 2.53
CA VAL A 115 -15.16 -12.67 2.85
C VAL A 115 -16.18 -12.05 1.90
N PHE A 116 -15.89 -10.84 1.42
CA PHE A 116 -16.75 -10.08 0.50
C PHE A 116 -16.18 -10.00 -0.92
N ASP A 117 -15.09 -10.72 -1.21
CA ASP A 117 -14.52 -10.80 -2.54
C ASP A 117 -15.43 -11.64 -3.45
N GLU A 118 -15.40 -11.39 -4.76
CA GLU A 118 -16.10 -12.21 -5.77
C GLU A 118 -15.51 -13.62 -5.87
N LYS A 119 -14.29 -13.82 -5.37
CA LYS A 119 -13.66 -15.14 -5.23
C LYS A 119 -14.53 -16.05 -4.37
N LYS A 120 -14.65 -17.31 -4.78
CA LYS A 120 -15.52 -18.31 -4.11
C LYS A 120 -14.91 -18.95 -2.85
N TYR A 121 -13.86 -18.38 -2.29
CA TYR A 121 -13.21 -18.95 -1.09
C TYR A 121 -12.77 -17.84 -0.12
N VAL A 122 -12.86 -18.18 1.16
CA VAL A 122 -12.39 -17.35 2.27
C VAL A 122 -11.05 -17.90 2.75
N GLU A 123 -10.10 -17.01 3.00
CA GLU A 123 -8.79 -17.38 3.52
C GLU A 123 -8.78 -17.26 5.04
N LYS A 124 -8.39 -18.34 5.73
CA LYS A 124 -8.26 -18.36 7.18
C LYS A 124 -6.79 -18.30 7.56
N TYR A 125 -6.45 -17.29 8.36
CA TYR A 125 -5.13 -17.16 8.97
C TYR A 125 -5.24 -17.35 10.48
N SER A 126 -4.24 -17.97 11.08
CA SER A 126 -4.17 -18.06 12.54
C SER A 126 -2.75 -17.83 13.02
N LEU A 127 -2.65 -17.12 14.15
CA LEU A 127 -1.36 -16.83 14.76
C LEU A 127 -0.64 -18.11 15.16
N GLY A 128 -1.37 -19.14 15.61
CA GLY A 128 -0.80 -20.45 15.93
C GLY A 128 -0.19 -21.16 14.72
N THR A 129 -0.82 -21.07 13.54
CA THR A 129 -0.23 -21.59 12.29
C THR A 129 1.01 -20.80 11.91
N ILE A 130 0.97 -19.46 11.97
CA ILE A 130 2.11 -18.59 11.66
C ILE A 130 3.31 -18.95 12.57
N GLN A 131 3.07 -19.09 13.86
CA GLN A 131 4.11 -19.45 14.81
C GLN A 131 4.70 -20.84 14.55
N ARG A 132 3.87 -21.82 14.17
CA ARG A 132 4.33 -23.19 13.88
C ARG A 132 5.09 -23.31 12.57
N GLU A 133 4.61 -22.66 11.51
CA GLU A 133 5.15 -22.77 10.15
C GLU A 133 6.37 -21.86 9.96
N LEU A 134 6.32 -20.64 10.50
CA LEU A 134 7.34 -19.61 10.29
C LEU A 134 8.21 -19.35 11.53
N GLY A 135 7.85 -19.89 12.70
CA GLY A 135 8.58 -19.64 13.95
C GLY A 135 8.38 -18.22 14.50
N LEU A 136 7.43 -17.45 13.95
CA LEU A 136 7.21 -16.05 14.31
C LEU A 136 6.19 -15.93 15.45
N SER A 137 6.63 -15.40 16.58
CA SER A 137 5.76 -14.96 17.67
C SER A 137 5.16 -13.59 17.39
N ARG A 138 4.09 -13.23 18.12
CA ARG A 138 3.49 -11.89 18.05
C ARG A 138 4.52 -10.78 18.26
N GLN A 139 5.43 -10.94 19.23
CA GLN A 139 6.44 -9.91 19.50
C GLN A 139 7.34 -9.70 18.28
N GLN A 140 7.76 -10.79 17.62
CA GLN A 140 8.57 -10.67 16.41
C GLN A 140 7.79 -10.08 15.24
N LEU A 141 6.48 -10.34 15.14
CA LEU A 141 5.65 -9.66 14.13
C LEU A 141 5.58 -8.15 14.39
N ILE A 142 5.47 -7.73 15.66
CA ILE A 142 5.52 -6.31 16.06
C ILE A 142 6.89 -5.70 15.73
N ASP A 143 7.98 -6.44 15.95
CA ASP A 143 9.33 -5.94 15.67
C ASP A 143 9.62 -5.82 14.16
N ILE A 144 8.86 -6.51 13.30
CA ILE A 144 9.00 -6.49 11.83
C ILE A 144 8.15 -5.39 11.17
N ALA A 145 7.02 -5.04 11.78
CA ALA A 145 6.08 -4.03 11.28
C ALA A 145 6.70 -2.62 11.30
#